data_AF-A0A220URQ9-F1
#
_entry.id   AF-A0A220URQ9-F1
#
_cell.length_a   1.000
_cell.length_b   1.000
_cell.length_c   1.000
_cell.angle_alpha   90.00
_cell.angle_beta   90.00
_cell.angle_gamma   90.00
#
_symmetry.space_group_name_H-M   'P 1'
#
loop_
_entity.id
_entity.type
_entity.pdbx_description
1 polymer ?
#
loop_
_entity_poly.entity_id
_entity_poly.type
_entity_poly.pdbx_seq_one_letter_code
_entity_poly.pdbx_strand_id
1 'polypeptide(L)'
;MKLTTANLQQPLMAKLALLAPLTLGTLISLPSHAATLSAAQQQVVKSHFDKLALSQQQAEERMTEQLDQEFSRQLAEQEHQLMRQACPRYGMTFDISSNACLRS
;
A
#
# COMPACT_ATOMS: atom_id res chain seq x y z
N MET A 1 38.17 -3.18 9.31
CA MET A 1 38.21 -1.73 9.00
C MET A 1 36.96 -1.09 9.61
N LYS A 2 37.13 -0.07 10.45
CA LYS A 2 36.02 0.69 11.07
C LYS A 2 35.58 1.77 10.10
N LEU A 3 34.33 1.73 9.65
CA LEU A 3 33.72 2.78 8.84
C LEU A 3 33.23 3.88 9.78
N THR A 4 33.98 4.98 9.85
CA THR A 4 33.58 6.22 10.49
C THR A 4 32.56 6.93 9.62
N THR A 5 31.32 7.02 10.09
CA THR A 5 30.27 7.87 9.50
C THR A 5 30.56 9.33 9.85
N ALA A 6 30.87 10.14 8.84
CA ALA A 6 31.02 11.59 8.99
C ALA A 6 29.64 12.23 9.23
N ASN A 7 29.52 13.02 10.30
CA ASN A 7 28.36 13.86 10.57
C ASN A 7 28.30 14.97 9.51
N LEU A 8 27.31 14.88 8.61
CA LEU A 8 27.06 15.86 7.55
C LEU A 8 26.38 17.08 8.18
N GLN A 9 27.12 18.19 8.28
CA GLN A 9 26.67 19.45 8.86
C GLN A 9 25.37 19.94 8.19
N GLN A 10 24.28 19.93 8.96
CA GLN A 10 22.90 20.17 8.51
C GLN A 10 22.47 21.62 8.17
N PRO A 11 23.17 22.73 8.50
CA PRO A 11 22.55 24.05 8.33
C PRO A 11 22.62 24.63 6.91
N LEU A 12 23.51 24.13 6.03
CA LEU A 12 23.68 24.70 4.68
C LEU A 12 22.72 24.08 3.64
N MET A 13 22.35 22.81 3.82
CA MET A 13 21.40 22.12 2.93
C MET A 13 19.95 22.59 3.11
N ALA A 14 19.59 23.08 4.30
CA ALA A 14 18.25 23.60 4.58
C ALA A 14 17.90 24.86 3.76
N LYS A 15 18.89 25.72 3.45
CA LYS A 15 18.65 26.94 2.66
C LYS A 15 18.51 26.68 1.16
N LEU A 16 19.19 25.65 0.64
CA LEU A 16 19.07 25.23 -0.76
C LEU A 16 17.77 24.46 -1.03
N ALA A 17 17.27 23.70 -0.05
CA ALA A 17 16.02 22.96 -0.18
C ALA A 17 14.77 23.86 -0.36
N LEU A 18 14.80 25.08 0.18
CA LEU A 18 13.69 26.05 0.08
C LEU A 18 13.60 26.79 -1.26
N LEU A 19 14.68 26.81 -2.06
CA LEU A 19 14.70 27.50 -3.35
C LEU A 19 14.25 26.62 -4.52
N ALA A 20 14.36 25.29 -4.38
CA ALA A 20 13.93 24.34 -5.40
C ALA A 20 12.43 24.45 -5.78
N PRO A 21 11.45 24.54 -4.84
CA PRO A 21 10.04 24.59 -5.21
C PRO A 21 9.62 25.90 -5.88
N LEU A 22 10.33 27.02 -5.63
CA LEU A 22 10.01 28.32 -6.22
C LEU A 22 10.31 28.39 -7.72
N THR A 23 11.32 27.67 -8.19
CA THR A 23 11.68 27.63 -9.63
C THR A 23 10.71 26.80 -10.46
N LEU A 24 10.17 25.70 -9.89
CA LEU A 24 9.18 24.84 -10.55
C LEU A 24 7.83 25.54 -10.75
N GLY A 25 7.46 26.47 -9.86
CA GLY A 25 6.21 27.24 -9.97
C GLY A 25 6.17 28.18 -11.17
N THR A 26 7.31 28.73 -11.58
CA THR A 26 7.38 29.72 -12.67
C THR A 26 7.31 29.12 -14.08
N LEU A 27 7.57 27.82 -14.25
CA LEU A 27 7.45 27.14 -15.55
C LEU A 27 6.00 26.80 -15.92
N ILE A 28 5.08 26.83 -14.95
CA ILE A 28 3.66 26.49 -15.16
C ILE A 28 2.84 27.71 -15.60
N SER A 29 3.40 28.93 -15.53
CA SER A 29 2.67 30.18 -15.78
C SER A 29 2.61 30.63 -17.25
N LEU A 30 3.05 29.80 -18.21
CA LEU A 30 2.78 30.08 -19.62
C LEU A 30 1.30 29.79 -19.90
N PRO A 31 0.50 30.76 -20.38
CA PRO A 31 -0.86 30.48 -20.83
C PRO A 31 -0.77 29.53 -22.03
N SER A 32 -0.95 28.24 -21.78
CA SER A 32 -0.99 27.25 -22.85
C SER A 32 -2.21 27.57 -23.71
N HIS A 33 -1.98 28.01 -24.94
CA HIS A 33 -3.02 28.13 -25.97
C HIS A 33 -3.38 26.73 -26.49
N ALA A 34 -3.60 25.78 -25.58
CA ALA A 34 -4.03 24.44 -25.93
C ALA A 34 -5.41 24.59 -26.59
N ALA A 35 -5.49 24.21 -27.87
CA ALA A 35 -6.74 24.21 -28.60
C ALA A 35 -7.78 23.46 -27.76
N THR A 36 -8.94 24.07 -27.53
CA THR A 36 -10.03 23.41 -26.82
C THR A 36 -10.41 22.15 -27.59
N LEU A 37 -10.45 21.02 -26.88
CA LEU A 37 -10.83 19.74 -27.48
C LEU A 37 -12.21 19.87 -28.11
N SER A 38 -12.37 19.39 -29.33
CA SER A 38 -13.69 19.27 -29.95
C SER A 38 -14.57 18.34 -29.12
N ALA A 39 -15.91 18.45 -29.27
CA ALA A 39 -16.84 17.57 -28.55
C ALA A 39 -16.52 16.07 -28.74
N ALA A 40 -16.12 15.68 -29.95
CA ALA A 40 -15.70 14.31 -30.24
C ALA A 40 -14.41 13.92 -29.48
N GLN A 41 -13.44 14.82 -29.38
CA GLN A 41 -12.21 14.58 -28.62
C GLN A 41 -12.48 14.50 -27.11
N GLN A 42 -13.35 15.37 -26.56
CA GLN A 42 -13.75 15.29 -25.16
C GLN A 42 -14.47 13.97 -24.84
N GLN A 43 -15.34 13.49 -25.74
CA GLN A 43 -16.02 12.20 -25.59
C GLN A 43 -15.03 11.03 -25.50
N VAL A 44 -14.00 11.02 -26.36
CA VAL A 44 -12.97 9.97 -26.37
C VAL A 44 -12.14 10.01 -25.08
N VAL A 45 -11.72 11.20 -24.65
CA VAL A 45 -10.98 11.38 -23.39
C VAL A 45 -11.82 10.92 -22.21
N LYS A 46 -13.10 11.30 -22.15
CA LYS A 46 -14.04 10.85 -21.12
C LYS A 46 -14.15 9.33 -21.10
N SER A 47 -14.36 8.69 -22.25
CA SER A 47 -14.43 7.22 -22.33
C SER A 47 -13.16 6.54 -21.83
N HIS A 48 -11.98 7.14 -22.08
CA HIS A 48 -10.73 6.61 -21.56
C HIS A 48 -10.63 6.71 -20.03
N PHE A 49 -11.04 7.85 -19.45
CA PHE A 49 -11.11 8.00 -18.00
C PHE A 49 -12.14 7.08 -17.36
N ASP A 50 -13.29 6.86 -18.00
CA ASP A 50 -14.30 5.92 -17.51
C ASP A 50 -13.75 4.48 -17.48
N LYS A 51 -12.99 4.07 -18.51
CA LYS A 51 -12.29 2.76 -18.52
C LYS A 51 -11.21 2.66 -17.44
N LEU A 52 -10.46 3.74 -17.23
CA LEU A 52 -9.44 3.80 -16.18
C LEU A 52 -10.07 3.69 -14.79
N ALA A 53 -11.19 4.36 -14.55
CA ALA A 53 -11.95 4.27 -13.30
C ALA A 53 -12.44 2.83 -13.06
N LEU A 54 -13.00 2.18 -14.08
CA LEU A 54 -13.42 0.78 -13.99
C LEU A 54 -12.24 -0.14 -13.68
N SER A 55 -11.10 0.05 -14.34
CA SER A 55 -9.90 -0.75 -14.10
C SER A 55 -9.35 -0.57 -12.68
N GLN A 56 -9.39 0.66 -12.14
CA GLN A 56 -8.95 0.94 -10.78
C GLN A 56 -9.88 0.27 -9.76
N GLN A 57 -11.19 0.40 -9.95
CA GLN A 57 -12.17 -0.27 -9.08
C GLN A 57 -11.95 -1.79 -9.04
N GLN A 58 -11.78 -2.44 -10.19
CA GLN A 58 -11.50 -3.88 -10.23
C GLN A 58 -10.17 -4.26 -9.58
N ALA A 59 -9.16 -3.40 -9.66
CA ALA A 59 -7.89 -3.63 -9.00
C ALA A 59 -8.02 -3.51 -7.47
N GLU A 60 -8.76 -2.52 -6.99
CA GLU A 60 -9.06 -2.33 -5.56
C GLU A 60 -9.87 -3.50 -4.99
N GLU A 61 -10.89 -3.97 -5.71
CA GLU A 61 -11.69 -5.14 -5.31
C GLU A 61 -10.79 -6.39 -5.16
N ARG A 62 -9.97 -6.70 -6.18
CA ARG A 62 -9.04 -7.84 -6.12
C ARG A 62 -8.01 -7.71 -5.00
N MET A 63 -7.47 -6.51 -4.79
CA MET A 63 -6.51 -6.25 -3.71
C MET A 63 -7.17 -6.45 -2.35
N THR A 64 -8.42 -6.00 -2.19
CA THR A 64 -9.19 -6.17 -0.95
C THR A 64 -9.46 -7.64 -0.66
N GLU A 65 -9.87 -8.42 -1.65
CA GLU A 65 -10.05 -9.87 -1.53
C GLU A 65 -8.75 -10.58 -1.12
N GLN A 66 -7.62 -10.21 -1.73
CA GLN A 66 -6.31 -10.78 -1.39
C GLN A 66 -5.90 -10.46 0.05
N LEU A 67 -6.13 -9.22 0.49
CA LEU A 67 -5.86 -8.82 1.87
C LEU A 67 -6.72 -9.59 2.86
N ASP A 68 -8.02 -9.74 2.58
CA ASP A 68 -8.95 -10.47 3.45
C ASP A 68 -8.56 -11.95 3.62
N GLN A 69 -8.19 -12.60 2.51
CA GLN A 69 -7.69 -13.98 2.53
C GLN A 69 -6.40 -14.11 3.34
N GLU A 70 -5.44 -13.19 3.15
CA GLU A 70 -4.17 -13.22 3.85
C GLU A 70 -4.34 -12.93 5.35
N PHE A 71 -5.19 -11.99 5.72
CA PHE A 71 -5.52 -11.72 7.12
C PHE A 71 -6.18 -12.92 7.78
N SER A 72 -7.16 -13.53 7.12
CA SER A 72 -7.84 -14.74 7.62
C SER A 72 -6.85 -15.89 7.82
N ARG A 73 -5.92 -16.09 6.87
CA ARG A 73 -4.87 -17.10 6.95
C ARG A 73 -3.94 -16.84 8.15
N GLN A 74 -3.46 -15.61 8.31
CA GLN A 74 -2.58 -15.25 9.43
C GLN A 74 -3.29 -15.41 10.77
N LEU A 75 -4.55 -15.00 10.87
CA LEU A 75 -5.34 -15.11 12.10
C LEU A 75 -5.50 -16.58 12.52
N ALA A 76 -5.88 -17.46 11.59
CA ALA A 76 -6.00 -18.89 11.85
C ALA A 76 -4.65 -19.51 12.27
N GLU A 77 -3.55 -19.10 11.64
CA GLU A 77 -2.22 -19.57 12.01
C GLU A 77 -1.84 -19.15 13.44
N GLN A 78 -2.12 -17.90 13.83
CA GLN A 78 -1.88 -17.41 15.18
C GLN A 78 -2.78 -18.11 16.22
N GLU A 79 -4.05 -18.34 15.89
CA GLU A 79 -4.98 -19.10 16.73
C GLU A 79 -4.47 -20.53 16.95
N HIS A 80 -4.07 -21.22 15.89
CA HIS A 80 -3.49 -22.55 16.00
C HIS A 80 -2.20 -22.58 16.83
N GLN A 81 -1.34 -21.56 16.71
CA GLN A 81 -0.13 -21.44 17.52
C GLN A 81 -0.48 -21.23 19.00
N LEU A 82 -1.45 -20.36 19.30
CA LEU A 82 -1.95 -20.16 20.65
C LEU A 82 -2.51 -21.46 21.24
N MET A 83 -3.33 -22.19 20.47
CA MET A 83 -3.95 -23.42 20.95
C MET A 83 -2.94 -24.55 21.16
N ARG A 84 -1.94 -24.67 20.28
CA ARG A 84 -0.80 -25.58 20.50
C ARG A 84 -0.04 -25.31 21.79
N GLN A 85 -0.02 -24.07 22.28
CA GLN A 85 0.61 -23.70 23.55
C GLN A 85 -0.33 -23.85 24.75
N ALA A 86 -1.63 -23.65 24.55
CA ALA A 86 -2.63 -23.66 25.62
C ALA A 86 -3.17 -25.06 25.95
N CYS A 87 -3.53 -25.88 24.95
CA CYS A 87 -4.09 -27.22 25.20
C CYS A 87 -3.18 -28.10 26.10
N PRO A 88 -1.84 -28.12 25.92
CA PRO A 88 -0.96 -28.93 26.76
C PRO A 88 -0.97 -28.54 28.24
N ARG A 89 -1.31 -27.28 28.58
CA ARG A 89 -1.44 -26.81 29.97
C ARG A 89 -2.55 -27.53 30.73
N TYR A 90 -3.47 -28.17 30.00
CA TYR A 90 -4.60 -28.92 30.54
C TYR A 90 -4.54 -30.42 30.22
N GLY A 91 -3.38 -30.92 29.78
CA GLY A 91 -3.20 -32.33 29.42
C GLY A 91 -3.96 -32.75 28.16
N MET A 92 -4.19 -31.80 27.24
CA MET A 92 -4.83 -32.03 25.95
C MET A 92 -3.85 -31.72 24.80
N THR A 93 -4.11 -32.27 23.62
CA THR A 93 -3.38 -31.98 22.39
C THR A 93 -4.28 -31.24 21.42
N PHE A 94 -3.78 -30.16 20.83
CA PHE A 94 -4.54 -29.43 19.81
C PHE A 94 -4.57 -30.23 18.51
N ASP A 95 -5.78 -30.54 18.03
CA ASP A 95 -6.01 -31.11 16.71
C ASP A 95 -6.46 -30.04 15.72
N ILE A 96 -5.67 -29.87 14.66
CA ILE A 96 -5.92 -28.86 13.61
C ILE A 96 -7.15 -29.25 12.78
N SER A 97 -7.41 -30.55 12.60
CA SER A 97 -8.50 -31.02 11.73
C SER A 97 -9.88 -30.73 12.30
N SER A 98 -10.05 -30.87 13.62
CA SER A 98 -11.27 -30.55 14.35
C SER A 98 -11.28 -29.14 14.94
N ASN A 99 -10.17 -28.39 14.80
CA ASN A 99 -9.92 -27.10 15.47
C ASN A 99 -10.26 -27.15 16.98
N ALA A 100 -9.79 -28.18 17.68
CA ALA A 100 -10.15 -28.41 19.08
C ALA A 100 -9.01 -29.01 19.90
N CYS A 101 -9.02 -28.77 21.22
CA CYS A 101 -8.19 -29.51 22.15
C CYS A 101 -8.82 -30.89 22.41
N LEU A 102 -8.11 -31.96 22.06
CA LEU A 102 -8.55 -33.34 22.30
C LEU A 102 -7.71 -33.98 23.40
N ARG A 103 -8.34 -34.84 24.19
CA ARG A 103 -7.64 -35.63 25.20
C ARG A 103 -6.98 -36.81 24.49
N SER A 104 -5.64 -36.80 24.45
CA SER A 104 -4.82 -37.89 23.92
C SER A 104 -4.94 -39.16 24.75
#